data_AF-A0A257PTD2-F1
#
_entry.id   AF-A0A257PTD2-F1
#
_cell.length_a   1.000
_cell.length_b   1.000
_cell.length_c   1.000
_cell.angle_alpha   90.00
_cell.angle_beta   90.00
_cell.angle_gamma   90.00
#
_symmetry.space_group_name_H-M   'P 1'
#
loop_
_entity.id
_entity.type
_entity.pdbx_description
1 polymer ?
#
loop_
_entity_poly.entity_id
_entity_poly.type
_entity_poly.pdbx_seq_one_letter_code
_entity_poly.pdbx_strand_id
1 'polypeptide(L)'
;MSDIQERMRTLRAVGVPYTDDEIANAKADMLAQADPNADTAQLLKRYPKAVTVPGNAQQVTEMDALVAYLQMLGTLVNFADTTTERLQQ
;
A
#
# COMPACT_ATOMS: atom_id res chain seq x y z
N MET A 1 6.34 17.04 -2.55
CA MET A 1 7.47 16.35 -1.88
C MET A 1 7.60 16.78 -0.42
N SER A 2 7.44 18.06 -0.08
CA SER A 2 7.44 18.56 1.31
C SER A 2 6.12 18.35 2.08
N ASP A 3 5.10 17.78 1.43
CA ASP A 3 3.72 17.65 1.92
C ASP A 3 3.33 16.24 2.39
N ILE A 4 4.21 15.24 2.23
CA ILE A 4 3.87 13.84 2.47
C ILE A 4 3.42 13.57 3.92
N GLN A 5 4.07 14.20 4.90
CA GLN A 5 3.74 14.05 6.32
C GLN A 5 2.37 14.67 6.65
N GLU A 6 2.06 15.81 6.04
CA GLU A 6 0.79 16.50 6.22
C GLU A 6 -0.36 15.71 5.59
N ARG A 7 -0.14 15.14 4.40
CA ARG A 7 -1.10 14.23 3.77
C ARG A 7 -1.35 12.99 4.60
N MET A 8 -0.32 12.36 5.17
CA MET A 8 -0.49 11.20 6.05
C MET A 8 -1.24 11.55 7.33
N ARG A 9 -1.02 12.73 7.92
CA ARG A 9 -1.80 13.23 9.07
C ARG A 9 -3.28 13.43 8.69
N THR A 10 -3.55 14.00 7.53
CA THR A 10 -4.93 14.16 7.02
C THR A 10 -5.58 12.80 6.75
N LEU A 11 -4.85 11.86 6.14
CA LEU A 11 -5.33 10.50 5.93
C LEU A 11 -5.63 9.78 7.25
N ARG A 12 -4.81 10.04 8.29
CA ARG A 12 -5.07 9.56 9.65
C ARG A 12 -6.34 10.14 10.24
N ALA A 13 -6.59 11.43 10.01
CA ALA A 13 -7.82 12.09 10.46
C ALA A 13 -9.09 11.48 9.82
N VAL A 14 -8.99 10.96 8.58
CA VAL A 14 -10.10 10.29 7.88
C VAL A 14 -10.13 8.77 8.08
N GLY A 15 -9.32 8.23 8.99
CA GLY A 15 -9.39 6.83 9.44
C GLY A 15 -8.33 5.88 8.87
N VAL A 16 -7.35 6.37 8.11
CA VAL A 16 -6.21 5.53 7.69
C VAL A 16 -5.28 5.34 8.90
N PRO A 17 -4.95 4.11 9.32
CA PRO A 17 -4.28 3.86 10.59
C PRO A 17 -2.76 4.11 10.55
N TYR A 18 -2.33 5.33 10.19
CA TYR A 18 -0.92 5.71 10.22
C TYR A 18 -0.43 5.99 11.65
N THR A 19 0.70 5.40 11.99
CA THR A 19 1.41 5.64 13.24
C THR A 19 2.26 6.91 13.18
N ASP A 20 2.63 7.46 14.33
CA ASP A 20 3.49 8.65 14.38
C ASP A 20 4.89 8.37 13.81
N ASP A 21 5.41 7.16 13.99
CA ASP A 21 6.71 6.75 13.47
C ASP A 21 6.71 6.69 11.93
N GLU A 22 5.63 6.20 11.32
CA GLU A 22 5.44 6.18 9.87
C GLU A 22 5.37 7.61 9.31
N ILE A 23 4.65 8.50 9.98
CA ILE A 23 4.55 9.92 9.59
C ILE A 23 5.90 10.63 9.74
N ALA A 24 6.65 10.35 10.81
CA ALA A 24 7.96 10.94 11.05
C ALA A 24 8.99 10.52 9.98
N ASN A 25 8.91 9.27 9.51
CA ASN A 25 9.87 8.71 8.56
C ASN A 25 9.42 8.80 7.09
N ALA A 26 8.19 9.23 6.83
CA ALA A 26 7.58 9.29 5.50
C ALA A 26 8.47 9.95 4.42
N LYS A 27 9.20 11.01 4.77
CA LYS A 27 10.10 11.68 3.82
C LYS A 27 11.31 10.82 3.45
N ALA A 28 11.92 10.16 4.44
CA ALA A 28 13.05 9.26 4.21
C ALA A 28 12.61 8.02 3.44
N ASP A 29 11.46 7.46 3.81
CA ASP A 29 10.85 6.31 3.16
C ASP A 29 10.50 6.60 1.69
N MET A 30 9.93 7.78 1.41
CA MET A 30 9.62 8.20 0.04
C MET A 30 10.88 8.41 -0.82
N LEU A 31 11.97 8.93 -0.24
CA LEU A 31 13.25 9.06 -0.94
C LEU A 31 13.88 7.69 -1.21
N ALA A 32 13.81 6.77 -0.25
CA ALA A 32 14.32 5.41 -0.41
C ALA A 32 13.53 4.60 -1.46
N GLN A 33 12.25 4.92 -1.66
CA GLN A 33 11.43 4.33 -2.73
C GLN A 33 11.69 4.95 -4.09
N ALA A 34 12.03 6.25 -4.14
CA ALA A 34 12.26 6.97 -5.39
C ALA A 34 13.64 6.69 -6.00
N ASP A 35 14.62 6.29 -5.19
CA ASP A 35 15.98 5.95 -5.63
C ASP A 35 16.17 4.42 -5.71
N PRO A 36 16.37 3.86 -6.91
CA PRO A 36 16.63 2.43 -7.09
C PRO A 36 17.88 1.89 -6.38
N ASN A 37 18.80 2.77 -5.98
CA ASN A 37 20.04 2.41 -5.30
C ASN A 37 20.03 2.77 -3.79
N ALA A 38 18.92 3.29 -3.27
CA ALA A 38 18.85 3.68 -1.86
C ALA A 38 18.76 2.46 -0.93
N ASP A 39 19.26 2.64 0.30
CA ASP A 39 19.14 1.65 1.36
C ASP A 39 17.68 1.59 1.86
N THR A 40 16.97 0.54 1.45
CA THR A 40 15.57 0.27 1.80
C THR A 40 15.42 -0.62 3.03
N ALA A 41 16.50 -0.98 3.73
CA ALA A 41 16.42 -1.91 4.87
C ALA A 41 15.50 -1.41 6.00
N GLN A 42 15.57 -0.12 6.33
CA GLN A 42 14.71 0.50 7.34
C GLN A 42 13.24 0.62 6.88
N LEU A 43 13.04 0.87 5.59
CA LEU A 43 11.71 0.91 4.97
C LEU A 43 11.05 -0.48 5.04
N LEU A 44 11.76 -1.54 4.65
CA LEU A 44 11.26 -2.92 4.66
C LEU A 44 10.99 -3.43 6.08
N LYS A 45 11.74 -2.94 7.07
CA LYS A 45 11.48 -3.25 8.49
C LYS A 45 10.17 -2.66 8.98
N ARG A 46 9.85 -1.42 8.58
CA ARG A 46 8.59 -0.74 8.92
C ARG A 46 7.40 -1.27 8.11
N TYR A 47 7.63 -1.51 6.83
CA TYR A 47 6.63 -1.94 5.87
C TYR A 47 7.08 -3.24 5.19
N PRO A 48 6.95 -4.41 5.85
CA PRO A 48 7.39 -5.69 5.29
C PRO A 48 6.60 -6.13 4.04
N LYS A 49 5.46 -5.48 3.75
CA LYS A 49 4.68 -5.66 2.53
C LYS A 49 4.97 -4.61 1.46
N ALA A 50 5.92 -3.70 1.68
CA ALA A 50 6.27 -2.70 0.69
C ALA A 50 6.93 -3.37 -0.51
N VAL A 51 6.29 -3.21 -1.67
CA VAL A 51 6.81 -3.71 -2.93
C VAL A 51 7.86 -2.70 -3.42
N THR A 52 9.14 -2.99 -3.20
CA THR A 52 10.26 -2.25 -3.81
C THR A 52 10.51 -2.83 -5.20
N VAL A 53 9.61 -2.56 -6.15
CA VAL A 53 9.88 -2.87 -7.55
C VAL A 53 10.76 -1.73 -8.08
N PRO A 54 12.02 -1.98 -8.49
CA PRO A 54 12.75 -1.00 -9.27
C PRO A 54 11.86 -0.69 -10.47
N GLY A 55 11.49 0.58 -10.62
CA GLY A 55 10.60 1.03 -11.69
C GLY A 55 11.24 0.71 -13.03
N ASN A 56 10.95 -0.47 -13.56
CA ASN A 56 11.24 -0.77 -14.94
C ASN A 56 10.32 0.15 -15.74
N ALA A 57 10.90 1.18 -16.34
CA ALA A 57 10.25 2.10 -17.27
C ALA A 57 9.74 1.41 -18.56
N GLN A 58 9.44 0.11 -18.49
CA GLN A 58 8.73 -0.61 -19.53
C GLN A 58 7.25 -0.26 -19.38
N GLN A 59 6.92 0.87 -19.99
CA GLN A 59 5.59 1.29 -20.44
C GLN A 59 4.46 0.42 -19.90
N VAL A 60 3.88 0.85 -18.78
CA VAL A 60 2.58 0.37 -18.33
C VAL A 60 1.58 0.67 -19.45
N THR A 61 1.21 -0.35 -20.22
CA THR A 61 0.21 -0.21 -21.28
C THR A 61 -1.18 -0.24 -20.66
N GLU A 62 -2.16 0.38 -21.33
CA GLU A 62 -3.55 0.46 -20.82
C GLU A 62 -4.16 -0.93 -20.56
N MET A 63 -3.71 -1.99 -21.24
CA MET A 63 -4.17 -3.36 -21.01
C MET A 63 -3.68 -3.95 -19.68
N ASP A 64 -2.45 -3.70 -19.26
CA ASP A 64 -1.93 -4.20 -17.99
C ASP A 64 -2.58 -3.49 -16.79
N ALA A 65 -2.93 -2.20 -16.95
CA ALA A 65 -3.65 -1.45 -15.93
C ALA A 65 -5.08 -1.98 -15.71
N LEU A 66 -5.78 -2.39 -16.78
CA LEU A 66 -7.11 -2.99 -16.69
C LEU A 66 -7.06 -4.40 -16.06
N VAL A 67 -6.06 -5.21 -16.40
CA VAL A 67 -5.88 -6.54 -15.79
C VAL A 67 -5.56 -6.42 -14.31
N ALA A 68 -4.71 -5.47 -13.91
CA ALA A 68 -4.39 -5.23 -12.51
C ALA A 68 -5.61 -4.76 -11.69
N TYR A 69 -6.46 -3.91 -12.26
CA TYR A 69 -7.72 -3.48 -11.63
C TYR A 69 -8.69 -4.65 -11.44
N LEU A 70 -8.82 -5.53 -12.44
CA LEU A 70 -9.69 -6.71 -12.36
C LEU A 70 -9.14 -7.77 -11.39
N GLN A 71 -7.83 -7.97 -11.33
CA GLN A 71 -7.18 -8.89 -10.38
C GLN A 71 -7.34 -8.41 -8.93
N MET A 72 -7.23 -7.10 -8.67
CA MET A 72 -7.47 -6.52 -7.35
C MET A 72 -8.93 -6.68 -6.91
N LEU A 73 -9.90 -6.37 -7.79
CA LEU A 73 -11.32 -6.53 -7.48
C LEU A 73 -11.70 -7.99 -7.20
N GLY A 74 -11.06 -8.96 -7.86
CA GLY A 74 -11.27 -10.39 -7.60
C GLY A 74 -10.82 -10.85 -6.20
N THR A 75 -9.86 -10.14 -5.57
CA THR A 75 -9.38 -10.46 -4.22
C THR A 75 -10.15 -9.76 -3.10
N LEU A 76 -10.97 -8.76 -3.43
CA LEU A 76 -11.79 -8.03 -2.45
C LEU A 76 -13.17 -8.69 -2.23
N VAL A 77 -13.56 -9.64 -3.08
CA VAL A 77 -14.75 -10.48 -2.84
C VAL A 77 -14.32 -11.69 -1.99
N ASN A 78 -14.41 -11.53 -0.68
CA ASN A 78 -14.24 -12.62 0.27
C ASN A 78 -15.54 -13.46 0.31
N PHE A 79 -15.58 -14.63 -0.32
CA PHE A 79 -16.67 -15.61 -0.17
C PHE A 79 -16.65 -16.34 1.18
N ALA A 80 -16.15 -15.71 2.25
CA ALA A 80 -16.25 -16.20 3.61
C ALA A 80 -17.47 -15.56 4.30
N ASP A 81 -18.64 -15.78 3.72
CA ASP A 81 -19.92 -15.51 4.37
C ASP A 81 -20.52 -16.88 4.76
N THR A 82 -19.93 -17.54 5.76
CA THR A 82 -20.61 -18.62 6.49
C THR A 82 -21.60 -18.04 7.50
N THR A 83 -22.36 -17.03 7.09
CA THR A 83 -23.47 -16.46 7.85
C THR A 83 -24.72 -17.26 7.52
N THR A 84 -24.79 -18.55 7.90
CA THR A 84 -26.02 -19.32 8.25
C THR A 84 -25.64 -20.76 8.65
N GLU A 85 -25.07 -20.97 9.84
CA GLU A 85 -24.92 -22.34 10.41
C GLU A 85 -25.58 -22.50 11.80
N ARG A 86 -26.51 -21.62 12.18
CA ARG A 86 -27.29 -21.76 13.43
C ARG A 86 -28.73 -21.27 13.32
N LEU A 87 -29.48 -21.77 12.35
CA LEU A 87 -30.94 -21.78 12.39
C LEU A 87 -31.45 -23.13 11.88
N GLN A 88 -31.48 -24.11 12.78
CA GLN A 88 -32.37 -25.29 12.87
C GLN A 88 -31.65 -26.46 13.58
N GLN A 89 -31.56 -26.36 14.90
CA GLN A 89 -31.74 -27.49 15.81
C GLN A 89 -32.69 -27.04 16.90
#